data_AF-A0AA48LES6-F1
#
_entry.id   AF-A0AA48LES6-F1
#
_cell.length_a   1.000
_cell.length_b   1.000
_cell.length_c   1.000
_cell.angle_alpha   90.00
_cell.angle_beta   90.00
_cell.angle_gamma   90.00
#
_symmetry.space_group_name_H-M   'P 1'
#
loop_
_entity.id
_entity.type
_entity.pdbx_description
1 polymer ?
#
loop_
_entity_poly.entity_id
_entity_poly.type
_entity_poly.pdbx_seq_one_letter_code
_entity_poly.pdbx_strand_id
1 'polypeptide(L)' 'MRKQSILWWLSTCSFVLAMAAGGYTLIRFFYNRMTLPEGVCPVSPIDGWFKITIGIALFSFVVNVVHDRQLKKQEE' A
#
# COMPACT_ATOMS: atom_id res chain seq x y z
N MET A 1 -17.92 24.31 6.63
CA MET A 1 -17.84 22.97 6.01
C MET A 1 -17.05 22.99 4.69
N ARG A 2 -15.70 23.03 4.70
CA ARG A 2 -14.92 22.98 3.44
C ARG A 2 -13.47 22.46 3.53
N LYS A 3 -12.97 22.06 4.71
CA LYS A 3 -11.56 21.61 4.88
C LYS A 3 -11.35 20.09 4.79
N GLN A 4 -12.42 19.28 4.76
CA GLN A 4 -12.29 17.81 4.74
C GLN A 4 -12.00 17.21 3.35
N SER A 5 -12.29 17.91 2.25
CA SER A 5 -12.16 17.31 0.91
C SER A 5 -10.73 16.90 0.59
N ILE A 6 -9.74 17.72 0.95
CA ILE A 6 -8.33 17.50 0.61
C ILE A 6 -7.77 16.31 1.39
N LEU A 7 -8.07 16.19 2.68
CA LEU A 7 -7.57 15.09 3.52
C LEU A 7 -8.21 13.75 3.13
N TRP A 8 -9.50 13.77 2.80
CA TRP A 8 -10.21 12.60 2.30
C TRP A 8 -9.67 12.13 0.94
N TRP A 9 -9.39 13.07 0.04
CA TRP A 9 -8.76 12.78 -1.25
C TRP A 9 -7.34 12.21 -1.07
N LEU A 10 -6.54 12.79 -0.18
CA LEU A 10 -5.20 12.29 0.17
C LEU A 10 -5.25 10.87 0.75
N SER A 11 -6.18 10.59 1.67
CA SER A 11 -6.35 9.25 2.22
C SER A 11 -6.71 8.25 1.13
N THR A 12 -7.71 8.57 0.30
CA THR A 12 -8.17 7.73 -0.81
C THR A 12 -7.08 7.47 -1.83
N CYS A 13 -6.37 8.51 -2.28
CA CYS A 13 -5.25 8.37 -3.21
C CYS A 13 -4.12 7.53 -2.60
N SER A 14 -3.77 7.76 -1.33
CA SER A 14 -2.72 6.97 -0.66
C SER A 14 -3.08 5.49 -0.58
N PHE A 15 -4.35 5.18 -0.33
CA PHE A 15 -4.86 3.82 -0.24
C PHE A 15 -4.87 3.12 -1.60
N VAL A 16 -5.34 3.80 -2.64
CA VAL A 16 -5.30 3.29 -4.02
C VAL A 16 -3.86 3.05 -4.48
N LEU A 17 -2.94 3.96 -4.15
CA LEU A 17 -1.52 3.79 -4.47
C LEU A 17 -0.91 2.58 -3.74
N ALA A 18 -1.25 2.39 -2.46
CA ALA A 18 -0.79 1.25 -1.68
C ALA A 18 -1.32 -0.08 -2.24
N MET A 19 -2.61 -0.13 -2.61
CA MET A 19 -3.23 -1.30 -3.26
C MET A 19 -2.58 -1.60 -4.61
N ALA A 20 -2.34 -0.59 -5.45
CA ALA A 20 -1.70 -0.76 -6.75
C ALA A 20 -0.25 -1.24 -6.62
N ALA A 21 0.53 -0.66 -5.71
CA ALA A 21 1.90 -1.08 -5.43
C ALA A 21 1.94 -2.51 -4.88
N GLY A 22 1.05 -2.84 -3.94
CA GLY A 22 0.90 -4.19 -3.40
C GLY A 22 0.56 -5.23 -4.46
N GLY A 23 -0.47 -4.97 -5.26
CA GLY A 23 -0.86 -5.81 -6.38
C GLY A 23 0.27 -6.03 -7.37
N TYR A 24 0.98 -4.97 -7.77
CA TYR A 24 2.13 -5.08 -8.67
C TYR A 24 3.23 -6.00 -8.11
N THR A 25 3.56 -5.87 -6.82
CA THR A 25 4.59 -6.72 -6.21
C THR A 25 4.17 -8.18 -6.11
N LEU A 26 2.90 -8.46 -5.82
CA LEU A 26 2.37 -9.82 -5.79
C LEU A 26 2.35 -10.46 -7.19
N ILE A 27 1.90 -9.73 -8.21
CA ILE A 27 1.88 -10.21 -9.60
C ILE A 27 3.32 -10.51 -10.07
N ARG A 28 4.27 -9.62 -9.77
CA ARG A 28 5.68 -9.82 -10.13
C ARG A 28 6.29 -11.01 -9.42
N PHE A 29 5.95 -11.23 -8.15
CA PHE A 29 6.36 -12.41 -7.41
C PHE A 29 5.79 -13.70 -8.02
N PHE A 30 4.50 -13.69 -8.37
CA PHE A 30 3.82 -14.82 -8.99
C PHE A 30 4.40 -15.17 -10.36
N TYR A 31 4.67 -14.16 -11.20
CA TYR A 31 5.29 -14.35 -12.51
C TYR A 31 6.72 -14.90 -12.39
N ASN A 32 7.50 -14.41 -11.43
CA ASN A 32 8.82 -14.96 -11.14
C ASN A 32 8.70 -16.41 -10.64
N ARG A 33 7.73 -16.75 -9.79
CA ARG A 33 7.52 -18.15 -9.37
C ARG A 33 7.09 -19.07 -10.51
N MET A 34 6.27 -18.60 -11.45
CA MET A 34 5.83 -19.39 -12.61
C MET A 34 6.94 -19.65 -13.62
N THR A 35 7.85 -18.71 -13.80
CA THR A 35 8.95 -18.83 -14.77
C THR A 35 10.13 -19.66 -14.24
N LEU A 36 10.13 -20.00 -12.96
CA LEU A 36 11.15 -20.84 -12.33
C LEU A 36 10.66 -22.30 -12.18
N PRO A 37 11.54 -23.30 -12.38
CA PRO A 37 11.22 -24.69 -12.12
C PRO A 37 10.89 -24.93 -10.63
N GLU A 38 10.19 -26.03 -10.35
CA GLU A 38 9.81 -26.37 -8.99
C GLU A 38 11.05 -26.62 -8.11
N GLY A 39 11.05 -26.07 -6.89
CA GLY A 39 12.12 -26.28 -5.90
C GLY A 39 13.31 -25.31 -5.97
N VAL A 40 13.36 -24.37 -6.93
CA VAL A 40 14.37 -23.31 -6.94
C VAL A 40 13.85 -22.01 -6.33
N CYS A 41 14.67 -21.38 -5.48
CA CYS A 41 14.39 -20.05 -4.96
C CYS A 41 14.50 -19.00 -6.07
N PRO A 42 13.61 -17.99 -6.11
CA PRO A 42 13.69 -16.91 -7.08
C PRO A 42 15.04 -16.20 -6.98
N VAL A 43 15.81 -16.19 -8.08
CA VAL A 43 17.15 -15.60 -8.20
C VAL A 43 17.16 -14.07 -8.15
N SER A 44 15.99 -13.44 -8.32
CA SER A 44 15.86 -12.00 -8.18
C SER A 44 15.58 -11.63 -6.72
N PRO A 45 16.30 -10.64 -6.15
CA PRO A 45 16.02 -10.15 -4.80
C PRO A 45 14.70 -9.37 -4.78
N ILE A 46 13.57 -10.08 -4.66
CA ILE A 46 12.23 -9.50 -4.58
C ILE A 46 11.98 -8.90 -3.18
N ASP A 47 12.81 -9.25 -2.20
CA ASP A 47 12.78 -8.72 -0.82
C ASP A 47 12.75 -7.19 -0.75
N GLY A 48 13.49 -6.50 -1.63
CA GLY A 48 13.50 -5.03 -1.67
C GLY A 48 12.14 -4.46 -2.04
N TRP A 49 11.46 -5.07 -3.02
CA TRP A 49 10.13 -4.65 -3.47
C TRP A 49 9.07 -4.93 -2.42
N PHE A 50 9.14 -6.06 -1.74
CA PHE A 50 8.26 -6.36 -0.61
C PHE A 50 8.42 -5.36 0.53
N LYS A 51 9.65 -5.00 0.91
CA LYS A 51 9.91 -3.99 1.95
C LYS A 51 9.34 -2.63 1.59
N ILE A 52 9.47 -2.20 0.33
CA ILE A 52 8.90 -0.94 -0.17
C ILE A 52 7.36 -0.99 -0.11
N THR A 53 6.74 -2.08 -0.58
CA THR A 53 5.28 -2.26 -0.51
C THR A 53 4.77 -2.22 0.92
N ILE A 54 5.43 -2.93 1.84
CA ILE A 54 5.07 -2.93 3.27
C ILE A 54 5.17 -1.51 3.84
N GLY A 55 6.24 -0.77 3.50
CA GLY A 55 6.42 0.61 3.91
C GLY A 55 5.29 1.53 3.41
N ILE A 56 4.90 1.42 2.13
CA ILE A 56 3.82 2.22 1.55
C ILE A 56 2.46 1.86 2.18
N ALA A 57 2.21 0.57 2.42
CA ALA A 57 0.98 0.10 3.07
C ALA A 57 0.85 0.63 4.50
N LEU A 58 1.93 0.58 5.29
CA LEU A 58 1.97 1.15 6.64
C LEU A 58 1.76 2.67 6.63
N PHE A 59 2.40 3.37 5.69
CA PHE A 59 2.21 4.81 5.54
C PHE A 59 0.75 5.16 5.23
N SER A 60 0.12 4.45 4.29
CA SER A 60 -1.30 4.65 3.96
C SER A 60 -2.22 4.35 5.15
N PHE A 61 -1.93 3.30 5.92
CA PHE A 61 -2.66 3.01 7.16
C PHE A 61 -2.57 4.14 8.18
N VAL A 62 -1.37 4.70 8.41
CA VAL A 62 -1.17 5.83 9.34
C VAL A 62 -1.95 7.06 8.88
N VAL A 63 -1.88 7.41 7.59
CA VAL A 63 -2.65 8.53 7.02
C VAL A 63 -4.15 8.32 7.23
N ASN A 64 -4.63 7.10 7.03
CA ASN A 64 -6.06 6.79 7.22
C ASN A 64 -6.49 6.90 8.69
N VAL A 65 -5.67 6.42 9.64
CA VAL A 65 -5.94 6.56 11.08
C VAL A 65 -5.96 8.04 11.50
N VAL A 66 -5.04 8.86 10.98
CA VAL A 66 -5.03 10.31 11.24
C VAL A 66 -6.28 10.96 10.66
N HIS A 67 -6.72 10.57 9.47
CA HIS A 67 -7.95 11.08 8.86
C HIS A 67 -9.18 10.75 9.71
N ASP A 68 -9.31 9.50 10.16
CA ASP A 68 -10.40 9.03 11.02
C ASP A 68 -10.48 9.81 12.34
N ARG A 69 -9.32 10.04 12.99
CA ARG A 69 -9.25 10.87 14.21
C ARG A 69 -9.63 12.33 13.97
N GLN A 70 -9.35 12.89 12.80
CA GLN A 70 -9.75 14.27 12.46
C GLN A 70 -11.26 14.37 12.19
N LEU A 71 -11.87 13.33 11.60
CA LEU A 71 -13.32 13.25 11.43
C LEU A 71 -14.01 13.25 12.80
N LYS A 72 -13.56 12.39 13.71
CA LYS A 72 -14.14 12.26 15.05
C LYS A 72 -14.08 13.55 15.88
N LYS A 73 -12.99 14.33 15.76
CA LYS A 73 -12.83 15.64 16.42
C LYS A 73 -13.74 16.75 15.88
N GLN A 74 -14.34 16.58 14.71
CA GLN A 74 -15.28 17.56 14.13
C GLN A 74 -16.73 17.28 14.53
N GLU A 75 -17.00 16.10 15.09
CA GLU A 75 -18.33 15.67 15.54
C GLU A 75 -18.60 15.96 17.03
N GLU A 76 -17.55 16.17 17.83
CA GLU A 76 -17.61 16.74 19.20
C GLU A 76 -17.66 18.28 19.18
#